data_AF-A0A7C7QR77-F1
#
_entry.id   AF-A0A7C7QR77-F1
#
_cell.length_a   1.000
_cell.length_b   1.000
_cell.length_c   1.000
_cell.angle_alpha   90.00
_cell.angle_beta   90.00
_cell.angle_gamma   90.00
#
_symmetry.space_group_name_H-M   'P 1'
#
loop_
_entity.id
_entity.type
_entity.pdbx_description
1 polymer ?
#
loop_
_entity_poly.entity_id
_entity_poly.type
_entity_poly.pdbx_seq_one_letter_code
_entity_poly.pdbx_strand_id
1 'polypeptide(L)'
;MPEQKLKRKKIKATEHLKQVMADYFYRMDRISTGKEEGKLAWCTSVGPAELLRAFDFEVHYPENHGAMLGATRLAMDYIPVANAIGYSPDICSYLTSDVGAYLRGETPLSKAYPGIESVPRPDVLAYNTNQCRDVQEWFEFYGREFGVPVIGITPPHCLVEVSEVDIADVVAQMKAMIPTLEEVSGKKFDIDRFRESVRLS
;
A
#
# COMPACT_ATOMS: atom_id res chain seq x y z
N MET A 1 -18.72 8.82 42.91
CA MET A 1 -19.80 8.47 41.97
C MET A 1 -19.31 7.31 41.11
N PRO A 2 -20.08 6.21 40.94
CA PRO A 2 -19.64 5.12 40.08
C PRO A 2 -19.68 5.58 38.62
N GLU A 3 -18.57 5.41 37.90
CA GLU A 3 -18.50 5.65 36.46
C GLU A 3 -19.52 4.75 35.73
N GLN A 4 -20.56 5.36 35.18
CA GLN A 4 -21.45 4.67 34.25
C GLN A 4 -20.67 4.36 32.97
N LYS A 5 -20.24 3.10 32.80
CA LYS A 5 -19.68 2.61 31.54
C LYS A 5 -20.73 2.78 30.44
N LEU A 6 -20.52 3.77 29.57
CA LEU A 6 -21.30 4.00 28.36
C LEU A 6 -21.37 2.71 27.55
N LYS A 7 -22.57 2.15 27.42
CA LYS A 7 -22.82 0.92 26.66
C LYS A 7 -22.68 1.23 25.18
N ARG A 8 -21.49 1.02 24.61
CA ARG A 8 -21.21 1.24 23.19
C ARG A 8 -22.19 0.42 22.33
N LYS A 9 -23.05 1.10 21.58
CA LYS A 9 -23.92 0.45 20.59
C LYS A 9 -23.05 -0.09 19.47
N LYS A 10 -23.12 -1.41 19.24
CA LYS A 10 -22.37 -2.06 18.16
C LYS A 10 -22.95 -1.62 16.81
N ILE A 11 -22.10 -1.09 15.93
CA ILE A 11 -22.49 -0.78 14.55
C ILE A 11 -22.61 -2.12 13.81
N LYS A 12 -23.74 -2.34 13.13
CA LYS A 12 -24.03 -3.62 12.45
C LYS A 12 -22.94 -4.00 11.43
N ALA A 13 -22.44 -3.01 10.68
CA ALA A 13 -21.43 -3.19 9.65
C ALA A 13 -20.03 -3.56 10.20
N THR A 14 -19.76 -3.38 11.50
CA THR A 14 -18.42 -3.60 12.07
C THR A 14 -17.93 -5.04 11.88
N GLU A 15 -18.80 -6.03 12.01
CA GLU A 15 -18.38 -7.44 11.85
C GLU A 15 -18.06 -7.77 10.40
N HIS A 16 -18.85 -7.24 9.46
CA HIS A 16 -18.59 -7.43 8.04
C HIS A 16 -17.28 -6.77 7.62
N LEU A 17 -17.02 -5.54 8.08
CA LEU A 17 -15.75 -4.84 7.81
C LEU A 17 -14.55 -5.61 8.38
N LYS A 18 -14.65 -6.16 9.60
CA LYS A 18 -13.59 -6.99 10.17
C LYS A 18 -13.31 -8.23 9.33
N GLN A 19 -14.37 -8.88 8.83
CA GLN A 19 -14.22 -10.04 7.95
C GLN A 19 -13.51 -9.67 6.65
N VAL A 20 -13.92 -8.57 6.00
CA VAL A 20 -13.29 -8.08 4.76
C VAL A 20 -11.80 -7.79 4.98
N MET A 21 -11.44 -7.11 6.07
CA MET A 21 -10.03 -6.84 6.38
C MET A 21 -9.23 -8.12 6.70
N ALA A 22 -9.83 -9.07 7.42
CA ALA A 22 -9.20 -10.35 7.70
C ALA A 22 -8.94 -11.15 6.42
N ASP A 23 -9.96 -11.28 5.55
CA ASP A 23 -9.86 -11.98 4.27
C ASP A 23 -8.78 -11.35 3.39
N TYR A 24 -8.72 -10.02 3.36
CA TYR A 24 -7.69 -9.25 2.69
C TYR A 24 -6.28 -9.62 3.17
N PHE A 25 -5.98 -9.49 4.47
CA PHE A 25 -4.62 -9.75 4.97
C PHE A 25 -4.24 -11.23 4.92
N TYR A 26 -5.17 -12.15 5.20
CA TYR A 26 -4.87 -13.58 5.10
C TYR A 26 -4.64 -14.02 3.65
N ARG A 27 -5.34 -13.43 2.67
CA ARG A 27 -5.08 -13.74 1.26
C ARG A 27 -3.72 -13.22 0.82
N MET A 28 -3.36 -12.00 1.23
CA MET A 28 -2.02 -11.45 0.99
C MET A 28 -0.92 -12.34 1.55
N ASP A 29 -1.08 -12.83 2.78
CA ASP A 29 -0.13 -13.75 3.41
C ASP A 29 -0.03 -15.07 2.63
N ARG A 30 -1.15 -15.67 2.22
CA ARG A 30 -1.13 -16.92 1.45
C ARG A 30 -0.42 -16.76 0.11
N ILE A 31 -0.64 -15.66 -0.61
CA ILE A 31 0.07 -15.39 -1.86
C ILE A 31 1.56 -15.16 -1.57
N SER A 32 1.88 -14.30 -0.59
CA SER A 32 3.27 -13.97 -0.24
C SER A 32 4.08 -15.17 0.24
N THR A 33 3.43 -16.17 0.86
CA THR A 33 4.08 -17.39 1.38
C THR A 33 4.01 -18.56 0.41
N GLY A 34 3.47 -18.35 -0.81
CA GLY A 34 3.37 -19.38 -1.85
C GLY A 34 2.32 -20.46 -1.58
N LYS A 35 1.39 -20.23 -0.64
CA LYS A 35 0.26 -21.13 -0.35
C LYS A 35 -0.91 -20.94 -1.33
N GLU A 36 -0.95 -19.81 -2.03
CA GLU A 36 -1.93 -19.46 -3.06
C GLU A 36 -1.19 -18.83 -4.25
N GLU A 37 -1.58 -19.18 -5.48
CA GLU A 37 -1.01 -18.53 -6.67
C GLU A 37 -1.52 -17.08 -6.77
N GLY A 38 -0.62 -16.17 -7.14
CA GLY A 38 -0.98 -14.76 -7.31
C GLY A 38 0.25 -13.89 -7.44
N LYS A 39 0.01 -12.62 -7.74
CA LYS A 39 1.03 -11.57 -7.77
C LYS A 39 0.59 -10.43 -6.87
N LEU A 40 1.51 -9.89 -6.07
CA LEU A 40 1.24 -8.81 -5.12
C LEU A 40 1.80 -7.50 -5.63
N ALA A 41 0.97 -6.47 -5.67
CA ALA A 41 1.42 -5.11 -5.93
C ALA A 41 1.25 -4.29 -4.65
N TRP A 42 2.32 -3.65 -4.20
CA TRP A 42 2.18 -2.58 -3.22
C TRP A 42 1.78 -1.30 -3.95
N CYS A 43 0.78 -0.60 -3.42
CA CYS A 43 0.22 0.60 -4.01
C CYS A 43 0.08 1.66 -2.92
N THR A 44 0.51 2.88 -3.20
CA THR A 44 0.22 4.02 -2.32
C THR A 44 -1.28 4.28 -2.28
N SER A 45 -1.80 4.94 -1.24
CA SER A 45 -3.25 5.10 -1.05
C SER A 45 -4.00 5.79 -2.21
N VAL A 46 -3.33 6.67 -2.95
CA VAL A 46 -3.84 7.30 -4.20
C VAL A 46 -3.11 6.82 -5.46
N GLY A 47 -2.48 5.65 -5.38
CA GLY A 47 -1.83 5.00 -6.53
C GLY A 47 -2.82 4.41 -7.53
N PRO A 48 -2.36 3.98 -8.72
CA PRO A 48 -3.22 3.51 -9.81
C PRO A 48 -3.69 2.06 -9.60
N ALA A 49 -4.49 1.83 -8.55
CA ALA A 49 -4.93 0.50 -8.13
C ALA A 49 -5.74 -0.23 -9.21
N GLU A 50 -6.54 0.48 -9.98
CA GLU A 50 -7.37 -0.07 -11.06
C GLU A 50 -6.50 -0.64 -12.19
N LEU A 51 -5.37 0.02 -12.49
CA LEU A 51 -4.42 -0.46 -13.47
C LEU A 51 -3.77 -1.75 -12.98
N LEU A 52 -3.33 -1.79 -11.71
CA LEU A 52 -2.77 -3.00 -11.09
C LEU A 52 -3.78 -4.16 -11.11
N ARG A 53 -5.04 -3.89 -10.74
CA ARG A 53 -6.11 -4.89 -10.73
C ARG A 53 -6.44 -5.40 -12.14
N ALA A 54 -6.29 -4.58 -13.18
CA ALA A 54 -6.44 -5.03 -14.57
C ALA A 54 -5.41 -6.10 -14.98
N PHE A 55 -4.24 -6.12 -14.32
CA PHE A 55 -3.21 -7.15 -14.46
C PHE A 55 -3.33 -8.31 -13.46
N ASP A 56 -4.44 -8.40 -12.72
CA ASP A 56 -4.67 -9.39 -11.64
C ASP A 56 -3.69 -9.32 -10.46
N PHE A 57 -3.08 -8.16 -10.20
CA PHE A 57 -2.37 -7.99 -8.95
C PHE A 57 -3.35 -7.91 -7.79
N GLU A 58 -3.04 -8.59 -6.70
CA GLU A 58 -3.67 -8.35 -5.41
C GLU A 58 -2.94 -7.17 -4.74
N VAL A 59 -3.70 -6.16 -4.31
CA VAL A 59 -3.15 -4.81 -4.04
C VAL A 59 -3.00 -4.56 -2.54
N HIS A 60 -1.75 -4.46 -2.08
CA HIS A 60 -1.39 -4.13 -0.72
C HIS A 60 -1.15 -2.62 -0.54
N TYR A 61 -1.67 -2.03 0.54
CA TYR A 61 -1.42 -0.63 0.88
C TYR A 61 -0.58 -0.55 2.16
N PRO A 62 0.70 -0.15 2.09
CA PRO A 62 1.55 -0.05 3.29
C PRO A 62 1.05 1.02 4.26
N GLU A 63 0.25 2.00 3.84
CA GLU A 63 -0.42 2.96 4.73
C GLU A 63 -1.40 2.28 5.69
N ASN A 64 -2.01 1.15 5.32
CA ASN A 64 -2.82 0.37 6.26
C ASN A 64 -1.96 -0.18 7.40
N HIS A 65 -0.72 -0.60 7.08
CA HIS A 65 0.26 -1.03 8.07
C HIS A 65 0.72 0.15 8.95
N GLY A 66 1.02 1.30 8.35
CA GLY A 66 1.32 2.55 9.08
C GLY A 66 0.18 2.97 10.03
N ALA A 67 -1.07 2.86 9.59
CA ALA A 67 -2.24 3.15 10.43
C ALA A 67 -2.34 2.17 11.62
N MET A 68 -2.05 0.88 11.41
CA MET A 68 -2.01 -0.10 12.49
C MET A 68 -0.90 0.19 13.48
N LEU A 69 0.31 0.54 13.02
CA LEU A 69 1.43 0.92 13.88
C LEU A 69 1.08 2.07 14.81
N GLY A 70 0.41 3.09 14.29
CA GLY A 70 -0.13 4.20 15.07
C GLY A 70 -1.21 3.76 16.07
N ALA A 71 -2.21 3.00 15.60
CA ALA A 71 -3.33 2.55 16.41
C ALA A 71 -2.91 1.61 17.57
N THR A 72 -1.88 0.79 17.37
CA THR A 72 -1.33 -0.10 18.40
C THR A 72 -0.25 0.57 19.26
N ARG A 73 0.03 1.86 19.05
CA ARG A 73 1.05 2.63 19.78
C ARG A 73 2.48 2.08 19.64
N LEU A 74 2.75 1.37 18.55
CA LEU A 74 4.08 0.81 18.28
C LEU A 74 4.96 1.75 17.44
N ALA A 75 4.37 2.77 16.80
CA ALA A 75 5.12 3.70 15.97
C ALA A 75 6.33 4.34 16.70
N MET A 76 6.16 4.69 17.98
CA MET A 76 7.23 5.31 18.79
C MET A 76 8.42 4.38 19.06
N ASP A 77 8.21 3.06 18.98
CA ASP A 77 9.28 2.08 19.16
C ASP A 77 10.12 1.93 17.87
N TYR A 78 9.53 2.21 16.71
CA TYR A 78 10.14 1.96 15.40
C TYR A 78 10.72 3.21 14.72
N ILE A 79 10.13 4.39 14.92
CA ILE A 79 10.67 5.65 14.35
C ILE A 79 12.17 5.87 14.72
N PRO A 80 12.61 5.64 15.98
CA PRO A 80 14.04 5.78 16.32
C PRO A 80 14.96 4.83 15.56
N VAL A 81 14.46 3.67 15.13
CA VAL A 81 15.24 2.69 14.34
C VAL A 81 15.54 3.26 12.95
N ALA A 82 14.55 3.86 12.29
CA ALA A 82 14.74 4.52 11.00
C ALA A 82 15.67 5.75 11.14
N ASN A 83 15.49 6.57 12.19
CA ASN A 83 16.35 7.72 12.43
C ASN A 83 17.83 7.32 12.64
N ALA A 84 18.07 6.18 13.31
CA ALA A 84 19.42 5.67 13.56
C ALA A 84 20.19 5.30 12.27
N ILE A 85 19.48 5.04 11.17
CA ILE A 85 20.09 4.77 9.86
C ILE A 85 20.08 5.99 8.92
N GLY A 86 19.71 7.17 9.44
CA GLY A 86 19.84 8.45 8.73
C GLY A 86 18.55 9.08 8.21
N TYR A 87 17.37 8.52 8.49
CA TYR A 87 16.11 9.21 8.19
C TYR A 87 15.96 10.48 9.04
N SER A 88 15.53 11.58 8.42
CA SER A 88 15.24 12.82 9.15
C SER A 88 14.03 12.63 10.09
N PRO A 89 14.09 13.14 11.33
CA PRO A 89 12.93 13.16 12.23
C PRO A 89 11.70 13.91 11.69
N ASP A 90 11.87 14.74 10.67
CA ASP A 90 10.78 15.52 10.05
C ASP A 90 9.97 14.71 9.01
N ILE A 91 10.43 13.50 8.65
CA ILE A 91 9.73 12.63 7.69
C ILE A 91 8.48 12.03 8.33
N CYS A 92 7.43 11.84 7.52
CA CYS A 92 6.15 11.29 7.96
C CYS A 92 6.31 10.02 8.83
N SER A 93 5.57 9.99 9.94
CA SER A 93 5.59 8.87 10.89
C SER A 93 5.14 7.55 10.29
N TYR A 94 4.31 7.56 9.23
CA TYR A 94 3.93 6.33 8.51
C TYR A 94 5.17 5.69 7.91
N LEU A 95 5.95 6.44 7.13
CA LEU A 95 7.16 5.96 6.48
C LEU A 95 8.20 5.50 7.51
N THR A 96 8.54 6.35 8.47
CA THR A 96 9.63 6.06 9.41
C THR A 96 9.29 4.93 10.39
N SER A 97 8.04 4.82 10.84
CA SER A 97 7.63 3.68 11.67
C SER A 97 7.52 2.38 10.87
N ASP A 98 7.08 2.44 9.62
CA ASP A 98 6.97 1.28 8.74
C ASP A 98 8.35 0.70 8.37
N VAL A 99 9.27 1.56 7.92
CA VAL A 99 10.68 1.19 7.67
C VAL A 99 11.33 0.67 8.95
N GLY A 100 11.11 1.35 10.08
CA GLY A 100 11.65 0.91 11.38
C GLY A 100 11.13 -0.48 11.80
N ALA A 101 9.84 -0.75 11.59
CA ALA A 101 9.23 -2.05 11.88
C ALA A 101 9.81 -3.15 10.97
N TYR A 102 9.97 -2.84 9.68
CA TYR A 102 10.62 -3.74 8.72
C TYR A 102 12.06 -4.08 9.11
N LEU A 103 12.88 -3.08 9.46
CA LEU A 103 14.27 -3.28 9.91
C LEU A 103 14.37 -4.13 11.19
N ARG A 104 13.34 -4.09 12.03
CA ARG A 104 13.22 -4.92 13.23
C ARG A 104 12.71 -6.33 12.94
N GLY A 105 12.15 -6.59 11.75
CA GLY A 105 11.45 -7.83 11.44
C GLY A 105 10.17 -8.00 12.26
N GLU A 106 9.52 -6.90 12.65
CA GLU A 106 8.33 -6.91 13.51
C GLU A 106 7.13 -6.29 12.77
N THR A 107 5.91 -6.75 13.09
CA THR A 107 4.69 -6.15 12.55
C THR A 107 3.51 -6.30 13.52
N PRO A 108 2.65 -5.26 13.67
CA PRO A 108 1.36 -5.37 14.37
C PRO A 108 0.39 -6.37 13.72
N LEU A 109 0.59 -6.73 12.44
CA LEU A 109 -0.22 -7.73 11.75
C LEU A 109 -0.23 -9.07 12.50
N SER A 110 0.91 -9.48 13.05
CA SER A 110 1.04 -10.74 13.79
C SER A 110 0.10 -10.86 14.99
N LYS A 111 -0.19 -9.74 15.64
CA LYS A 111 -1.12 -9.68 16.77
C LYS A 111 -2.58 -9.57 16.31
N ALA A 112 -2.82 -8.83 15.23
CA ALA A 112 -4.16 -8.61 14.70
C ALA A 112 -4.72 -9.83 13.94
N TYR A 113 -3.85 -10.57 13.26
CA TYR A 113 -4.18 -11.68 12.38
C TYR A 113 -3.23 -12.88 12.67
N PRO A 114 -3.61 -13.77 13.59
CA PRO A 114 -2.78 -14.90 13.97
C PRO A 114 -2.34 -15.75 12.78
N GLY A 115 -1.03 -16.02 12.70
CA GLY A 115 -0.42 -16.80 11.61
C GLY A 115 0.23 -15.95 10.52
N ILE A 116 0.03 -14.63 10.52
CA ILE A 116 0.80 -13.68 9.69
C ILE A 116 2.06 -13.29 10.47
N GLU A 117 3.24 -13.51 9.90
CA GLU A 117 4.52 -13.23 10.59
C GLU A 117 5.20 -11.95 10.08
N SER A 118 4.91 -11.53 8.85
CA SER A 118 5.53 -10.39 8.18
C SER A 118 4.54 -9.65 7.28
N VAL A 119 4.93 -8.46 6.84
CA VAL A 119 4.22 -7.77 5.74
C VAL A 119 4.36 -8.56 4.44
N PRO A 120 3.34 -8.59 3.57
CA PRO A 120 3.38 -9.37 2.35
C PRO A 120 4.45 -8.88 1.39
N ARG A 121 5.30 -9.75 0.88
CA ARG A 121 6.35 -9.41 -0.09
C ARG A 121 5.73 -9.01 -1.45
N PRO A 122 6.03 -7.82 -2.00
CA PRO A 122 5.55 -7.41 -3.31
C PRO A 122 6.29 -8.09 -4.47
N ASP A 123 5.63 -8.14 -5.62
CA ASP A 123 6.22 -8.37 -6.95
C ASP A 123 6.47 -7.05 -7.71
N VAL A 124 5.72 -5.99 -7.39
CA VAL A 124 5.88 -4.64 -7.95
C VAL A 124 5.43 -3.59 -6.93
N LEU A 125 6.04 -2.41 -6.99
CA LEU A 125 5.73 -1.24 -6.17
C LEU A 125 5.22 -0.11 -7.06
N ALA A 126 4.01 0.39 -6.80
CA ALA A 126 3.35 1.42 -7.56
C ALA A 126 3.01 2.65 -6.70
N TYR A 127 3.55 3.82 -7.03
CA TYR A 127 3.29 5.05 -6.28
C TYR A 127 2.55 6.12 -7.10
N ASN A 128 1.95 7.07 -6.40
CA ASN A 128 1.47 8.33 -6.97
C ASN A 128 1.82 9.50 -6.03
N THR A 129 2.63 10.46 -6.52
CA THR A 129 3.08 11.58 -5.69
C THR A 129 2.04 12.68 -5.49
N ASN A 130 0.83 12.53 -6.04
CA ASN A 130 -0.32 13.34 -5.65
C ASN A 130 -0.61 13.25 -4.14
N GLN A 131 -0.21 12.13 -3.50
CA GLN A 131 -0.30 11.98 -2.04
C GLN A 131 0.66 12.93 -1.32
N CYS A 132 1.95 12.71 -1.56
CA CYS A 132 3.09 13.49 -1.10
C CYS A 132 4.33 13.02 -1.87
N ARG A 133 5.47 13.70 -1.68
CA ARG A 133 6.72 13.28 -2.32
C ARG A 133 7.32 12.03 -1.67
N ASP A 134 7.20 11.90 -0.35
CA ASP A 134 7.86 10.86 0.46
C ASP A 134 7.49 9.43 0.03
N VAL A 135 6.28 9.21 -0.53
CA VAL A 135 5.86 7.85 -0.94
C VAL A 135 6.73 7.27 -2.04
N GLN A 136 7.29 8.11 -2.93
CA GLN A 136 8.21 7.63 -3.95
C GLN A 136 9.47 7.07 -3.29
N GLU A 137 10.08 7.81 -2.36
CA GLU A 137 11.31 7.39 -1.67
C GLU A 137 11.07 6.20 -0.73
N TRP A 138 9.88 6.14 -0.12
CA TRP A 138 9.43 4.99 0.67
C TRP A 138 9.37 3.72 -0.19
N PHE A 139 8.80 3.81 -1.39
CA PHE A 139 8.71 2.67 -2.29
C PHE A 139 10.07 2.34 -2.92
N GLU A 140 10.92 3.33 -3.19
CA GLU A 140 12.30 3.09 -3.63
C GLU A 140 13.13 2.35 -2.57
N PHE A 141 12.92 2.62 -1.28
CA PHE A 141 13.51 1.83 -0.19
C PHE A 141 13.12 0.35 -0.33
N TYR A 142 11.83 0.05 -0.40
CA TYR A 142 11.37 -1.33 -0.53
C TYR A 142 11.72 -1.98 -1.88
N GLY A 143 11.84 -1.19 -2.94
CA GLY A 143 12.32 -1.67 -4.24
C GLY A 143 13.73 -2.22 -4.14
N ARG A 144 14.61 -1.55 -3.39
CA ARG A 144 15.97 -2.03 -3.12
C ARG A 144 15.97 -3.25 -2.21
N GLU A 145 15.20 -3.22 -1.13
CA GLU A 145 15.13 -4.31 -0.15
C GLU A 145 14.59 -5.61 -0.75
N PHE A 146 13.56 -5.51 -1.60
CA PHE A 146 12.95 -6.68 -2.21
C PHE A 146 13.49 -6.99 -3.61
N GLY A 147 14.23 -6.08 -4.24
CA GLY A 147 14.73 -6.27 -5.61
C GLY A 147 13.62 -6.33 -6.64
N VAL A 148 12.58 -5.51 -6.48
CA VAL A 148 11.39 -5.47 -7.37
C VAL A 148 11.23 -4.11 -8.04
N PRO A 149 10.56 -4.03 -9.21
CA PRO A 149 10.39 -2.77 -9.91
C PRO A 149 9.56 -1.77 -9.11
N VAL A 150 9.98 -0.50 -9.17
CA VAL A 150 9.26 0.64 -8.61
C VAL A 150 8.85 1.55 -9.76
N ILE A 151 7.55 1.72 -9.92
CA ILE A 151 6.94 2.49 -11.00
C ILE A 151 5.87 3.41 -10.42
N GLY A 152 5.50 4.48 -11.12
CA GLY A 152 4.50 5.38 -10.55
C GLY A 152 4.20 6.58 -11.40
N ILE A 153 3.41 7.47 -10.80
CA ILE A 153 2.92 8.70 -11.41
C ILE A 153 3.39 9.87 -10.55
N THR A 154 3.98 10.86 -11.20
CA THR A 154 4.32 12.17 -10.65
C THR A 154 3.47 13.24 -11.35
N PRO A 155 2.20 13.42 -10.96
CA PRO A 155 1.33 14.37 -11.65
C PRO A 155 1.75 15.82 -11.36
N PRO A 156 1.40 16.79 -12.23
CA PRO A 156 1.62 18.20 -11.97
C PRO A 156 0.95 18.65 -10.66
N HIS A 157 1.64 19.50 -9.90
CA HIS A 157 1.18 19.96 -8.59
C HIS A 157 0.59 21.38 -8.63
N CYS A 158 -0.25 21.70 -7.65
CA CYS A 158 -0.80 23.04 -7.43
C CYS A 158 -1.58 23.61 -8.63
N LEU A 159 -2.26 22.74 -9.38
CA LEU A 159 -3.11 23.14 -10.49
C LEU A 159 -4.36 23.86 -9.98
N VAL A 160 -4.68 25.00 -10.61
CA VAL A 160 -5.94 25.72 -10.36
C VAL A 160 -7.07 25.12 -11.20
N GLU A 161 -6.76 24.83 -12.46
CA GLU A 161 -7.62 24.10 -13.39
C GLU A 161 -6.79 23.01 -14.05
N VAL A 162 -7.43 21.88 -14.36
CA VAL A 162 -6.80 20.77 -15.07
C VAL A 162 -6.95 21.01 -16.57
N SER A 163 -5.83 21.13 -17.28
CA SER A 163 -5.80 21.27 -18.72
C SER A 163 -5.66 19.92 -19.44
N GLU A 164 -5.93 19.90 -20.74
CA GLU A 164 -5.69 18.73 -21.59
C GLU A 164 -4.22 18.27 -21.58
N VAL A 165 -3.28 19.19 -21.37
CA VAL A 165 -1.85 18.86 -21.28
C VAL A 165 -1.54 18.12 -19.98
N ASP A 166 -2.15 18.53 -18.87
CA ASP A 166 -1.99 17.86 -17.57
C ASP A 166 -2.59 16.43 -17.63
N ILE A 167 -3.74 16.28 -18.29
CA ILE A 167 -4.36 14.97 -18.51
C ILE A 167 -3.46 14.10 -19.40
N ALA A 168 -2.97 14.66 -20.52
CA ALA A 168 -2.11 13.93 -21.45
C ALA A 168 -0.80 13.45 -20.77
N ASP A 169 -0.22 14.25 -19.88
CA ASP A 169 0.95 13.89 -19.08
C ASP A 169 0.66 12.68 -18.18
N VAL A 170 -0.37 12.75 -17.34
CA VAL A 170 -0.73 11.63 -16.45
C VAL A 170 -1.08 10.37 -17.24
N VAL A 171 -1.79 10.49 -18.38
CA VAL A 171 -2.08 9.36 -19.27
C VAL A 171 -0.80 8.76 -19.85
N ALA A 172 0.18 9.57 -20.23
CA ALA A 172 1.47 9.08 -20.72
C ALA A 172 2.23 8.33 -19.61
N GLN A 173 2.21 8.84 -18.38
CA GLN A 173 2.83 8.18 -17.23
C GLN A 173 2.16 6.84 -16.92
N MET A 174 0.82 6.77 -16.90
CA MET A 174 0.09 5.49 -16.75
C MET A 174 0.44 4.49 -17.85
N LYS A 175 0.56 4.94 -19.11
CA LYS A 175 0.98 4.07 -20.22
C LYS A 175 2.43 3.60 -20.07
N ALA A 176 3.32 4.43 -19.52
CA ALA A 176 4.71 4.06 -19.28
C ALA A 176 4.87 2.96 -18.21
N MET A 177 3.89 2.80 -17.32
CA MET A 177 3.86 1.71 -16.33
C MET A 177 3.54 0.34 -16.97
N ILE A 178 2.80 0.33 -18.09
CA ILE A 178 2.27 -0.89 -18.70
C ILE A 178 3.36 -1.93 -19.03
N PRO A 179 4.47 -1.60 -19.71
CA PRO A 179 5.47 -2.60 -20.07
C PRO A 179 6.05 -3.36 -18.86
N THR A 180 6.33 -2.66 -17.76
CA THR A 180 6.81 -3.28 -16.51
C THR A 180 5.73 -4.15 -15.88
N LEU A 181 4.47 -3.71 -15.88
CA LEU A 181 3.36 -4.51 -15.39
C LEU A 181 3.14 -5.77 -16.24
N GLU A 182 3.29 -5.68 -17.56
CA GLU A 182 3.23 -6.86 -18.45
C GLU A 182 4.34 -7.86 -18.13
N GLU A 183 5.57 -7.38 -17.91
CA GLU A 183 6.72 -8.22 -17.57
C GLU A 183 6.54 -8.94 -16.22
N VAL A 184 6.14 -8.20 -15.18
CA VAL A 184 5.98 -8.77 -13.83
C VAL A 184 4.79 -9.71 -13.74
N SER A 185 3.66 -9.35 -14.36
CA SER A 185 2.44 -10.16 -14.31
C SER A 185 2.41 -11.32 -15.30
N GLY A 186 3.22 -11.26 -16.36
CA GLY A 186 3.15 -12.17 -17.51
C GLY A 186 1.88 -12.00 -18.36
N LYS A 187 1.12 -10.91 -18.18
CA LYS A 187 -0.15 -10.65 -18.86
C LYS A 187 -0.03 -9.44 -19.77
N LYS A 188 -0.68 -9.48 -20.93
CA LYS A 188 -0.76 -8.32 -21.82
C LYS A 188 -1.84 -7.35 -21.34
N PHE A 189 -1.61 -6.06 -21.56
CA PHE A 189 -2.58 -5.03 -21.24
C PHE A 189 -3.88 -5.25 -22.03
N ASP A 190 -4.99 -5.26 -21.30
CA ASP A 190 -6.33 -5.38 -21.86
C ASP A 190 -7.17 -4.18 -21.40
N ILE A 191 -7.57 -3.35 -22.37
CA ILE A 191 -8.33 -2.12 -22.12
C ILE A 191 -9.73 -2.42 -21.56
N ASP A 192 -10.34 -3.55 -21.93
CA ASP A 192 -11.68 -3.91 -21.45
C ASP A 192 -11.61 -4.42 -20.01
N ARG A 193 -10.55 -5.15 -19.65
CA ARG A 193 -10.26 -5.47 -18.25
C ARG A 193 -9.99 -4.22 -17.41
N PHE A 194 -9.26 -3.25 -17.94
CA PHE A 194 -9.02 -1.99 -17.25
C PHE A 194 -10.32 -1.21 -17.05
N ARG A 195 -11.18 -1.11 -18.07
CA ARG A 195 -12.52 -0.51 -17.95
C ARG A 195 -13.37 -1.20 -16.89
N GLU A 196 -13.32 -2.53 -16.81
CA GLU A 196 -14.04 -3.29 -15.80
C GLU A 196 -13.53 -3.00 -14.39
N SER A 197 -12.21 -2.95 -14.18
CA SER A 197 -11.62 -2.53 -12.90
C SER A 197 -12.10 -1.14 -12.47
N VAL A 198 -12.12 -0.19 -13.40
CA VAL A 198 -12.62 1.18 -13.14
C VAL A 198 -14.11 1.16 -12.82
N ARG A 199 -14.93 0.34 -13.50
CA ARG A 199 -16.38 0.23 -13.25
C ARG A 199 -16.71 -0.31 -11.86
N LEU A 200 -15.82 -1.11 -11.26
CA LEU A 200 -15.99 -1.71 -9.93
C LEU A 200 -15.49 -0.80 -8.79
N SER A 201 -14.84 0.31 -9.13
CA SER A 201 -14.19 1.23 -8.18
C SER A 201 -15.10 2.38 -7.74
#